data_AF-A0A0D8B8G7-F1
#
_entry.id   AF-A0A0D8B8G7-F1
#
_cell.length_a   1.000
_cell.length_b   1.000
_cell.length_c   1.000
_cell.angle_alpha   90.00
_cell.angle_beta   90.00
_cell.angle_gamma   90.00
#
_symmetry.space_group_name_H-M   'P 1'
#
loop_
_entity.id
_entity.type
_entity.pdbx_description
1 polymer ?
#
loop_
_entity_poly.entity_id
_entity_poly.type
_entity_poly.pdbx_seq_one_letter_code
_entity_poly.pdbx_strand_id
1 'polypeptide(L)'
;MTQSPLEHGWEAVVRYRPFCLTFTLGVTPWNLVERYGADPTAARLLAIGETYAVGQPGADRSILASGSLGDWAFGFETMGVEGIMSGTLAALSRGTQTVAVNDSAKALHVLRYWVDGQPRESFELGVPDTQRAVGAHPFWGAVERHRAAHPDQSKVIAALRAIGDHVGGQLTADMLARPLLTAILPEDGRPRSAPAVDLPLVRPGEPRQPVPLGRYLGTLGPRAPIPSSPLHDRAEVSPPGGLTGMGQKRVEGGDTP
;
A
#
# COMPACT_ATOMS: atom_id res chain seq x y z
N MET A 1 15.45 25.89 23.22
CA MET A 1 14.38 24.94 22.86
C MET A 1 15.01 23.89 21.98
N THR A 2 15.11 22.65 22.45
CA THR A 2 15.71 21.55 21.68
C THR A 2 14.71 21.13 20.61
N GLN A 3 15.09 21.17 19.33
CA GLN A 3 14.28 20.56 18.29
C GLN A 3 14.17 19.05 18.58
N SER A 4 12.95 18.51 18.47
CA SER A 4 12.75 17.06 18.46
C SER A 4 13.61 16.44 17.35
N PRO A 5 14.14 15.21 17.50
CA PRO A 5 14.88 14.57 16.42
C PRO A 5 14.03 14.59 15.15
N LEU A 6 14.64 14.99 14.03
CA LEU A 6 13.98 15.06 12.73
C LEU A 6 13.22 13.75 12.49
N GLU A 7 11.90 13.84 12.34
CA GLU A 7 11.07 12.70 11.96
C GLU A 7 11.37 12.38 10.50
N HIS A 8 12.19 11.35 10.27
CA HIS A 8 12.66 11.00 8.94
C HIS A 8 11.63 10.12 8.22
N GLY A 9 11.04 10.63 7.13
CA GLY A 9 10.12 9.87 6.29
C GLY A 9 8.69 9.86 6.81
N TRP A 10 8.03 8.70 6.72
CA TRP A 10 6.58 8.56 6.89
C TRP A 10 6.09 8.78 8.33
N GLU A 11 6.97 8.70 9.31
CA GLU A 11 6.76 9.08 10.69
C GLU A 11 6.22 10.53 10.81
N ALA A 12 6.71 11.45 9.96
CA ALA A 12 6.26 12.84 9.90
C ALA A 12 4.81 13.02 9.38
N VAL A 13 4.27 12.02 8.66
CA VAL A 13 2.84 11.96 8.29
C VAL A 13 2.02 11.41 9.47
N VAL A 14 2.51 10.33 10.09
CA VAL A 14 1.79 9.57 11.12
C VAL A 14 1.68 10.30 12.46
N ARG A 15 2.33 11.46 12.67
CA ARG A 15 2.04 12.33 13.83
C ARG A 15 0.72 13.10 13.73
N TYR A 16 0.14 13.27 12.54
CA TYR A 16 -1.05 14.11 12.29
C TYR A 16 -2.37 13.30 12.24
N ARG A 17 -2.47 12.23 13.02
CA ARG A 17 -3.65 11.34 13.03
C ARG A 17 -4.84 11.97 13.76
N PRO A 18 -6.09 11.67 13.37
CA PRO A 18 -6.48 10.86 12.21
C PRO A 18 -6.37 11.64 10.89
N PHE A 19 -6.07 10.94 9.79
CA PHE A 19 -5.92 11.55 8.47
C PHE A 19 -6.41 10.64 7.33
N CYS A 20 -6.80 11.25 6.22
CA CYS A 20 -6.80 10.60 4.90
C CYS A 20 -5.71 11.23 4.04
N LEU A 21 -4.88 10.42 3.40
CA LEU A 21 -3.84 10.87 2.48
C LEU A 21 -4.11 10.29 1.10
N THR A 22 -4.30 11.17 0.10
CA THR A 22 -4.46 10.80 -1.30
C THR A 22 -3.26 11.23 -2.12
N PHE A 23 -2.93 10.47 -3.17
CA PHE A 23 -2.01 10.85 -4.23
C PHE A 23 -2.70 10.65 -5.57
N THR A 24 -2.72 11.67 -6.42
CA THR A 24 -3.31 11.62 -7.78
C THR A 24 -2.28 12.05 -8.82
N LEU A 25 -2.08 11.21 -9.84
CA LEU A 25 -1.06 11.42 -10.88
C LEU A 25 -1.48 12.50 -11.89
N GLY A 26 -0.54 13.32 -12.33
CA GLY A 26 -0.72 14.21 -13.48
C GLY A 26 -1.73 15.35 -13.27
N VAL A 27 -2.02 15.70 -12.02
CA VAL A 27 -2.88 16.85 -11.67
C VAL A 27 -2.10 17.84 -10.81
N THR A 28 -2.48 19.12 -10.84
CA THR A 28 -1.90 20.12 -9.95
C THR A 28 -2.56 20.08 -8.57
N PRO A 29 -1.95 20.67 -7.51
CA PRO A 29 -2.60 20.83 -6.21
C PRO A 29 -3.94 21.59 -6.29
N TRP A 30 -4.06 22.52 -7.23
CA TRP A 30 -5.27 23.28 -7.52
C TRP A 30 -6.38 22.38 -8.08
N ASN A 31 -6.07 21.62 -9.14
CA ASN A 31 -7.01 20.66 -9.73
C ASN A 31 -7.40 19.53 -8.76
N LEU A 32 -6.55 19.20 -7.79
CA LEU A 32 -6.89 18.26 -6.72
C LEU A 32 -8.02 18.82 -5.84
N VAL A 33 -7.89 20.07 -5.38
CA VAL A 33 -8.91 20.77 -4.56
C VAL A 33 -10.26 20.86 -5.30
N GLU A 34 -10.23 21.18 -6.61
CA GLU A 34 -11.42 21.18 -7.48
C GLU A 34 -12.07 19.78 -7.58
N ARG A 35 -11.26 18.72 -7.70
CA ARG A 35 -11.77 17.33 -7.77
C ARG A 35 -12.41 16.88 -6.45
N TYR A 36 -11.88 17.31 -5.31
CA TYR A 36 -12.54 17.21 -4.00
C TYR A 36 -13.84 18.02 -3.89
N GLY A 37 -14.09 18.96 -4.81
CA GLY A 37 -15.31 19.77 -4.87
C GLY A 37 -15.25 21.06 -4.04
N ALA A 38 -14.08 21.44 -3.54
CA ALA A 38 -13.86 22.73 -2.90
C ALA A 38 -13.45 23.79 -3.93
N ASP A 39 -13.69 25.06 -3.60
CA ASP A 39 -13.25 26.21 -4.41
C ASP A 39 -11.78 26.54 -4.09
N PRO A 40 -10.85 26.33 -5.04
CA PRO A 40 -9.43 26.64 -4.83
C PRO A 40 -9.14 28.15 -4.77
N THR A 41 -10.02 29.03 -5.25
CA THR A 41 -9.86 30.49 -5.14
C THR A 41 -10.11 30.97 -3.70
N ALA A 42 -10.87 30.20 -2.92
CA ALA A 42 -11.11 30.44 -1.49
C ALA A 42 -10.05 29.77 -0.58
N ALA A 43 -9.12 29.01 -1.14
CA ALA A 43 -8.07 28.32 -0.40
C ALA A 43 -6.99 29.27 0.12
N ARG A 44 -6.27 28.85 1.16
CA ARG A 44 -5.20 29.61 1.84
C ARG A 44 -3.91 28.80 1.85
N LEU A 45 -2.76 29.48 1.79
CA LEU A 45 -1.46 28.82 1.92
C LEU A 45 -1.09 28.67 3.40
N LEU A 46 -1.01 27.43 3.90
CA LEU A 46 -0.81 27.10 5.32
C LEU A 46 0.07 25.85 5.47
N ALA A 47 0.95 25.81 6.47
CA ALA A 47 1.60 24.57 6.87
C ALA A 47 0.59 23.62 7.54
N ILE A 48 0.82 22.30 7.51
CA ILE A 48 -0.11 21.32 8.10
C ILE A 48 -0.36 21.62 9.59
N GLY A 49 0.68 22.02 10.33
CA GLY A 49 0.57 22.38 11.74
C GLY A 49 -0.29 23.62 12.03
N GLU A 50 -0.52 24.48 11.03
CA GLU A 50 -1.30 25.72 11.15
C GLU A 50 -2.79 25.51 10.81
N THR A 51 -3.14 24.42 10.13
CA THR A 51 -4.50 24.15 9.63
C THR A 51 -5.57 24.21 10.73
N TYR A 52 -5.28 23.67 11.92
CA TYR A 52 -6.14 23.73 13.11
C TYR A 52 -6.45 25.15 13.61
N ALA A 53 -5.61 26.14 13.31
CA ALA A 53 -5.80 27.52 13.76
C ALA A 53 -6.70 28.34 12.82
N VAL A 54 -6.86 27.91 11.57
CA VAL A 54 -7.51 28.73 10.52
C VAL A 54 -9.03 28.58 10.48
N GLY A 55 -9.55 27.62 11.24
CA GLY A 55 -10.90 27.65 11.76
C GLY A 55 -11.07 26.52 12.75
N GLN A 56 -11.88 26.74 13.80
CA GLN A 56 -12.73 25.65 14.26
C GLN A 56 -13.71 25.42 13.11
N PRO A 57 -13.60 24.32 12.35
CA PRO A 57 -14.66 23.99 11.43
C PRO A 57 -15.89 23.66 12.29
N GLY A 58 -17.10 23.70 11.70
CA GLY A 58 -18.20 22.95 12.31
C GLY A 58 -17.74 21.50 12.54
N ALA A 59 -18.29 20.81 13.54
CA ALA A 59 -17.81 19.47 13.95
C ALA A 59 -17.74 18.43 12.81
N ASP A 60 -18.37 18.73 11.67
CA ASP A 60 -18.58 17.88 10.51
C ASP A 60 -17.76 18.29 9.25
N ARG A 61 -16.80 19.25 9.32
CA ARG A 61 -16.02 19.68 8.14
C ARG A 61 -14.56 19.24 8.13
N SER A 62 -14.17 18.54 7.07
CA SER A 62 -12.77 18.24 6.74
C SER A 62 -11.97 19.47 6.33
N ILE A 63 -10.68 19.47 6.67
CA ILE A 63 -9.69 20.39 6.10
C ILE A 63 -8.78 19.60 5.16
N LEU A 64 -8.61 20.06 3.93
CA LEU A 64 -7.71 19.48 2.93
C LEU A 64 -6.54 20.43 2.67
N ALA A 65 -5.31 19.98 2.92
CA ALA A 65 -4.09 20.64 2.49
C ALA A 65 -3.48 19.90 1.28
N SER A 66 -3.19 20.64 0.21
CA SER A 66 -2.81 20.10 -1.10
C SER A 66 -1.41 20.55 -1.52
N GLY A 67 -0.61 19.63 -2.06
CA GLY A 67 0.76 19.86 -2.52
C GLY A 67 1.22 18.90 -3.61
N SER A 68 2.50 18.94 -3.97
CA SER A 68 3.08 18.10 -5.05
C SER A 68 4.25 17.25 -4.55
N LEU A 69 4.38 16.06 -5.13
CA LEU A 69 5.48 15.11 -4.96
C LEU A 69 5.78 14.48 -6.34
N GLY A 70 6.81 14.99 -7.03
CA GLY A 70 7.06 14.61 -8.42
C GLY A 70 5.86 14.92 -9.32
N ASP A 71 5.46 13.96 -10.15
CA ASP A 71 4.30 14.06 -11.06
C ASP A 71 2.94 13.88 -10.34
N TRP A 72 2.93 13.68 -9.03
CA TRP A 72 1.72 13.48 -8.22
C TRP A 72 1.35 14.73 -7.44
N ALA A 73 0.07 15.09 -7.41
CA ALA A 73 -0.47 15.92 -6.33
C ALA A 73 -0.85 15.03 -5.16
N PHE A 74 -0.60 15.49 -3.94
CA PHE A 74 -1.06 14.86 -2.71
C PHE A 74 -2.11 15.72 -1.99
N GLY A 75 -3.09 15.06 -1.38
CA GLY A 75 -4.12 15.69 -0.56
C GLY A 75 -4.06 15.12 0.85
N PHE A 76 -3.67 15.95 1.81
CA PHE A 76 -3.64 15.62 3.23
C PHE A 76 -4.93 16.15 3.87
N GLU A 77 -5.86 15.25 4.16
CA GLU A 77 -7.12 15.57 4.83
C GLU A 77 -7.03 15.29 6.33
N THR A 78 -7.39 16.29 7.14
CA THR A 78 -7.64 16.14 8.57
C THR A 78 -9.12 16.40 8.89
N MET A 79 -9.56 15.96 10.07
CA MET A 79 -10.92 16.14 10.59
C MET A 79 -12.05 15.42 9.83
N GLY A 80 -11.75 14.58 8.83
CA GLY A 80 -12.75 13.80 8.11
C GLY A 80 -12.21 12.57 7.37
N VAL A 81 -13.00 12.08 6.41
CA VAL A 81 -12.77 10.82 5.69
C VAL A 81 -13.12 10.89 4.18
N GLU A 82 -13.27 12.09 3.64
CA GLU A 82 -13.75 12.31 2.27
C GLU A 82 -12.80 11.74 1.21
N GLY A 83 -11.49 11.80 1.47
CA GLY A 83 -10.42 11.27 0.65
C GLY A 83 -10.44 9.75 0.47
N ILE A 84 -11.24 9.00 1.24
CA ILE A 84 -11.51 7.58 0.96
C ILE A 84 -12.93 7.29 0.45
N MET A 85 -13.80 8.30 0.33
CA MET A 85 -15.16 8.09 -0.18
C MET A 85 -15.19 7.79 -1.67
N SER A 86 -16.06 6.87 -2.08
CA SER A 86 -16.11 6.35 -3.45
C SER A 86 -16.38 7.45 -4.49
N GLY A 87 -17.26 8.41 -4.16
CA GLY A 87 -17.56 9.54 -5.05
C GLY A 87 -16.35 10.47 -5.26
N THR A 88 -15.57 10.72 -4.21
CA THR A 88 -14.36 11.55 -4.28
C THR A 88 -13.20 10.80 -4.94
N LEU A 89 -12.97 9.52 -4.63
CA LEU A 89 -11.97 8.71 -5.35
C LEU A 89 -12.30 8.56 -6.85
N ALA A 90 -13.59 8.47 -7.21
CA ALA A 90 -14.01 8.50 -8.61
C ALA A 90 -13.73 9.85 -9.30
N ALA A 91 -13.87 10.97 -8.58
CA ALA A 91 -13.58 12.30 -9.09
C ALA A 91 -12.06 12.57 -9.19
N LEU A 92 -11.29 12.14 -8.18
CA LEU A 92 -9.84 12.27 -8.12
C LEU A 92 -9.16 11.48 -9.24
N SER A 93 -9.55 10.22 -9.44
CA SER A 93 -8.90 9.34 -10.43
C SER A 93 -9.36 9.55 -11.88
N ARG A 94 -10.32 10.44 -12.16
CA ARG A 94 -10.86 10.64 -13.53
C ARG A 94 -9.76 11.02 -14.53
N GLY A 95 -9.63 10.24 -15.61
CA GLY A 95 -8.58 10.40 -16.62
C GLY A 95 -7.16 10.11 -16.14
N THR A 96 -6.98 9.50 -14.96
CA THR A 96 -5.67 9.25 -14.34
C THR A 96 -5.75 8.08 -13.32
N GLN A 97 -4.88 8.07 -12.32
CA GLN A 97 -4.89 7.14 -11.19
C GLN A 97 -4.79 7.89 -9.85
N THR A 98 -5.44 7.34 -8.82
CA THR A 98 -5.39 7.83 -7.44
C THR A 98 -5.19 6.66 -6.48
N VAL A 99 -4.25 6.79 -5.55
CA VAL A 99 -4.15 5.91 -4.37
C VAL A 99 -4.45 6.71 -3.10
N ALA A 100 -5.12 6.09 -2.15
CA ALA A 100 -5.54 6.70 -0.90
C ALA A 100 -5.30 5.75 0.28
N VAL A 101 -4.87 6.30 1.41
CA VAL A 101 -4.77 5.60 2.69
C VAL A 101 -5.45 6.42 3.79
N ASN A 102 -6.22 5.74 4.64
CA ASN A 102 -6.88 6.33 5.81
C ASN A 102 -6.28 5.76 7.10
N ASP A 103 -5.97 6.63 8.05
CA ASP A 103 -5.63 6.31 9.44
C ASP A 103 -6.70 6.89 10.36
N SER A 104 -7.71 6.07 10.71
CA SER A 104 -8.88 6.53 11.49
C SER A 104 -8.77 6.19 12.98
N ALA A 105 -9.32 7.08 13.81
CA ALA A 105 -9.41 6.88 15.26
C ALA A 105 -10.26 5.65 15.68
N LYS A 106 -11.02 5.04 14.75
CA LYS A 106 -11.83 3.83 14.98
C LYS A 106 -11.11 2.54 14.55
N ALA A 107 -9.78 2.58 14.37
CA ALA A 107 -8.91 1.46 13.98
C ALA A 107 -9.22 0.83 12.59
N LEU A 108 -10.12 1.41 11.80
CA LEU A 108 -10.29 1.06 10.39
C LEU A 108 -9.22 1.81 9.59
N HIS A 109 -8.18 1.10 9.18
CA HIS A 109 -7.13 1.64 8.32
C HIS A 109 -7.27 0.99 6.95
N VAL A 110 -7.59 1.77 5.92
CA VAL A 110 -7.99 1.25 4.61
C VAL A 110 -7.10 1.85 3.53
N LEU A 111 -6.62 1.03 2.60
CA LEU A 111 -6.01 1.49 1.35
C LEU A 111 -7.02 1.29 0.21
N ARG A 112 -7.13 2.28 -0.68
CA ARG A 112 -7.93 2.22 -1.91
C ARG A 112 -7.11 2.72 -3.09
N TYR A 113 -7.18 2.02 -4.21
CA TYR A 113 -6.56 2.39 -5.48
C TYR A 113 -7.60 2.42 -6.60
N TRP A 114 -7.60 3.51 -7.35
CA TRP A 114 -8.59 3.84 -8.38
C TRP A 114 -7.90 4.30 -9.65
N VAL A 115 -8.46 3.94 -10.81
CA VAL A 115 -7.96 4.32 -12.14
C VAL A 115 -9.14 4.65 -13.04
N ASP A 116 -9.11 5.84 -13.61
CA ASP A 116 -10.15 6.44 -14.45
C ASP A 116 -11.57 6.35 -13.86
N GLY A 117 -11.72 6.82 -12.63
CA GLY A 117 -13.01 6.84 -11.94
C GLY A 117 -13.52 5.47 -11.49
N GLN A 118 -12.74 4.40 -11.66
CA GLN A 118 -13.10 3.02 -11.27
C GLN A 118 -12.17 2.49 -10.19
N PRO A 119 -12.68 1.79 -9.15
CA PRO A 119 -11.82 1.13 -8.18
C PRO A 119 -11.09 -0.05 -8.81
N ARG A 120 -9.87 -0.30 -8.33
CA ARG A 120 -8.99 -1.39 -8.79
C ARG A 120 -8.56 -2.30 -7.64
N GLU A 121 -8.33 -1.73 -6.47
CA GLU A 121 -7.93 -2.46 -5.27
C GLU A 121 -8.45 -1.74 -4.02
N SER A 122 -8.93 -2.49 -3.02
CA SER A 122 -9.36 -1.99 -1.72
C SER A 122 -9.14 -3.07 -0.66
N PHE A 123 -8.61 -2.70 0.51
CA PHE A 123 -8.45 -3.59 1.65
C PHE A 123 -8.27 -2.82 2.96
N GLU A 124 -8.64 -3.45 4.08
CA GLU A 124 -8.17 -3.03 5.39
C GLU A 124 -6.75 -3.55 5.61
N LEU A 125 -5.86 -2.69 6.11
CA LEU A 125 -4.46 -3.03 6.32
C LEU A 125 -4.35 -4.22 7.29
N GLY A 126 -3.72 -5.31 6.83
CA GLY A 126 -3.49 -6.51 7.63
C GLY A 126 -4.70 -7.40 7.90
N VAL A 127 -5.81 -7.24 7.18
CA VAL A 127 -6.99 -8.14 7.27
C VAL A 127 -7.24 -8.80 5.91
N PRO A 128 -6.66 -9.98 5.63
CA PRO A 128 -6.68 -10.61 4.30
C PRO A 128 -8.07 -10.78 3.68
N ASP A 129 -9.08 -11.13 4.48
CA ASP A 129 -10.45 -11.39 4.00
C ASP A 129 -11.18 -10.12 3.51
N THR A 130 -10.61 -8.94 3.76
CA THR A 130 -11.08 -7.66 3.22
C THR A 130 -10.51 -7.35 1.84
N GLN A 131 -9.57 -8.14 1.31
CA GLN A 131 -8.95 -7.86 0.03
C GLN A 131 -9.97 -7.95 -1.11
N ARG A 132 -10.09 -6.86 -1.87
CA ARG A 132 -11.02 -6.70 -2.99
C ARG A 132 -10.23 -6.12 -4.16
N ALA A 133 -10.27 -6.72 -5.35
CA ALA A 133 -9.49 -6.21 -6.50
C ALA A 133 -10.01 -6.67 -7.87
N VAL A 134 -9.71 -5.90 -8.91
CA VAL A 134 -9.91 -6.29 -10.32
C VAL A 134 -8.64 -6.04 -11.15
N GLY A 135 -8.15 -7.10 -11.79
CA GLY A 135 -6.93 -7.03 -12.60
C GLY A 135 -5.67 -6.85 -11.74
N ALA A 136 -4.80 -5.93 -12.15
CA ALA A 136 -3.55 -5.64 -11.44
C ALA A 136 -3.81 -4.89 -10.12
N HIS A 137 -3.32 -5.45 -9.03
CA HIS A 137 -3.50 -4.98 -7.66
C HIS A 137 -2.12 -4.92 -6.96
N PRO A 138 -1.37 -3.81 -7.14
CA PRO A 138 0.02 -3.74 -6.73
C PRO A 138 0.19 -3.59 -5.21
N PHE A 139 -0.80 -3.07 -4.49
CA PHE A 139 -0.59 -2.57 -3.13
C PHE A 139 -0.58 -3.65 -2.07
N TRP A 140 -1.55 -4.57 -2.00
CA TRP A 140 -1.63 -5.59 -0.94
C TRP A 140 -0.30 -6.33 -0.75
N GLY A 141 0.24 -6.83 -1.87
CA GLY A 141 1.50 -7.56 -1.86
C GLY A 141 2.72 -6.71 -1.52
N ALA A 142 2.68 -5.39 -1.73
CA ALA A 142 3.73 -4.46 -1.35
C ALA A 142 3.63 -4.07 0.14
N VAL A 143 2.42 -3.79 0.65
CA VAL A 143 2.16 -3.52 2.07
C VAL A 143 2.63 -4.69 2.93
N GLU A 144 2.23 -5.91 2.60
CA GLU A 144 2.60 -7.08 3.41
C GLU A 144 4.10 -7.40 3.35
N ARG A 145 4.81 -7.05 2.26
CA ARG A 145 6.29 -7.10 2.24
C ARG A 145 6.90 -6.10 3.21
N HIS A 146 6.44 -4.85 3.21
CA HIS A 146 6.92 -3.82 4.14
C HIS A 146 6.61 -4.17 5.61
N ARG A 147 5.44 -4.76 5.88
CA ARG A 147 5.09 -5.26 7.22
C ARG A 147 6.01 -6.42 7.66
N ALA A 148 6.30 -7.37 6.78
CA ALA A 148 7.19 -8.48 7.09
C ALA A 148 8.65 -8.04 7.30
N ALA A 149 9.11 -7.01 6.58
CA ALA A 149 10.44 -6.43 6.73
C ALA A 149 10.59 -5.55 7.99
N HIS A 150 9.49 -4.96 8.48
CA HIS A 150 9.47 -4.03 9.60
C HIS A 150 8.33 -4.38 10.59
N PRO A 151 8.41 -5.51 11.30
CA PRO A 151 7.32 -6.02 12.14
C PRO A 151 6.94 -5.09 13.30
N ASP A 152 7.88 -4.28 13.79
CA ASP A 152 7.66 -3.31 14.87
C ASP A 152 7.01 -1.99 14.40
N GLN A 153 6.87 -1.77 13.09
CA GLN A 153 6.26 -0.55 12.53
C GLN A 153 4.74 -0.68 12.38
N SER A 154 4.05 0.46 12.47
CA SER A 154 2.61 0.54 12.21
C SER A 154 2.26 0.01 10.81
N LYS A 155 1.14 -0.72 10.70
CA LYS A 155 0.58 -1.16 9.41
C LYS A 155 0.34 0.01 8.43
N VAL A 156 0.08 1.21 8.96
CA VAL A 156 -0.05 2.46 8.18
C VAL A 156 1.30 2.90 7.58
N ILE A 157 2.42 2.78 8.32
CA ILE A 157 3.75 3.10 7.79
C ILE A 157 4.12 2.13 6.66
N ALA A 158 3.81 0.84 6.80
CA ALA A 158 4.02 -0.12 5.71
C ALA A 158 3.18 0.18 4.46
N ALA A 159 1.95 0.68 4.63
CA ALA A 159 1.12 1.17 3.53
C ALA A 159 1.69 2.43 2.88
N LEU A 160 2.17 3.39 3.67
CA LEU A 160 2.83 4.60 3.18
C LEU A 160 4.13 4.28 2.43
N ARG A 161 4.94 3.30 2.89
CA ARG A 161 6.11 2.80 2.15
C ARG A 161 5.73 2.20 0.79
N ALA A 162 4.70 1.35 0.74
CA ALA A 162 4.20 0.78 -0.52
C ALA A 162 3.66 1.84 -1.49
N ILE A 163 3.00 2.89 -0.98
CA ILE A 163 2.60 4.06 -1.77
C ILE A 163 3.84 4.82 -2.25
N GLY A 164 4.85 5.00 -1.40
CA GLY A 164 6.10 5.67 -1.74
C GLY A 164 6.85 5.02 -2.90
N ASP A 165 6.95 3.69 -2.89
CA ASP A 165 7.51 2.90 -3.98
C ASP A 165 6.75 3.10 -5.30
N HIS A 166 5.42 3.28 -5.24
CA HIS A 166 4.55 3.45 -6.41
C HIS A 166 4.57 4.89 -6.96
N VAL A 167 4.62 5.91 -6.09
CA VAL A 167 4.67 7.32 -6.51
C VAL A 167 6.09 7.82 -6.81
N GLY A 168 7.12 7.07 -6.41
CA GLY A 168 8.52 7.41 -6.63
C GLY A 168 9.11 8.40 -5.62
N GLY A 169 8.54 8.48 -4.40
CA GLY A 169 8.98 9.43 -3.39
C GLY A 169 8.25 9.30 -2.05
N GLN A 170 8.58 10.17 -1.09
CA GLN A 170 7.94 10.22 0.23
C GLN A 170 7.67 11.66 0.66
N LEU A 171 6.63 11.87 1.47
CA LEU A 171 6.42 13.16 2.13
C LEU A 171 7.38 13.28 3.31
N THR A 172 8.00 14.46 3.46
CA THR A 172 8.93 14.76 4.56
C THR A 172 8.33 15.78 5.52
N ALA A 173 8.87 15.87 6.74
CA ALA A 173 8.52 16.92 7.69
C ALA A 173 8.61 18.32 7.07
N ASP A 174 9.66 18.60 6.29
CA ASP A 174 9.85 19.88 5.60
C ASP A 174 8.78 20.17 4.54
N MET A 175 8.28 19.16 3.83
CA MET A 175 7.17 19.33 2.89
C MET A 175 5.87 19.70 3.60
N LEU A 176 5.59 19.09 4.76
CA LEU A 176 4.39 19.35 5.56
C LEU A 176 4.47 20.65 6.38
N ALA A 177 5.69 21.13 6.65
CA ALA A 177 5.97 22.40 7.34
C ALA A 177 5.96 23.62 6.42
N ARG A 178 5.95 23.43 5.09
CA ARG A 178 5.82 24.52 4.11
C ARG A 178 4.35 24.89 3.87
N PRO A 179 4.05 26.11 3.40
CA PRO A 179 2.69 26.49 3.03
C PRO A 179 2.13 25.64 1.87
N LEU A 180 1.02 24.95 2.13
CA LEU A 180 0.27 24.11 1.21
C LEU A 180 -1.09 24.74 0.88
N LEU A 181 -1.63 24.46 -0.32
CA LEU A 181 -2.92 24.98 -0.76
C LEU A 181 -4.04 24.32 0.05
N THR A 182 -4.59 25.05 1.01
CA THR A 182 -5.48 24.50 2.05
C THR A 182 -6.90 25.04 1.90
N ALA A 183 -7.87 24.14 1.78
CA ALA A 183 -9.28 24.43 1.65
C ALA A 183 -10.11 23.70 2.72
N ILE A 184 -11.24 24.27 3.11
CA ILE A 184 -12.26 23.57 3.91
C ILE A 184 -13.21 22.88 2.92
N LEU A 185 -13.41 21.58 3.07
CA LEU A 185 -14.31 20.83 2.17
C LEU A 185 -15.78 21.22 2.40
N PRO A 186 -16.64 21.16 1.37
CA PRO A 186 -18.07 21.44 1.51
C PRO A 186 -18.78 20.32 2.31
N GLU A 187 -19.81 20.68 3.11
CA GLU A 187 -20.68 19.75 3.86
C GLU A 187 -21.71 19.04 2.94
N ASP A 188 -21.22 18.51 1.82
CA ASP A 188 -21.93 17.79 0.76
C ASP A 188 -22.81 18.57 -0.23
N GLY A 189 -22.69 18.13 -1.48
CA GLY A 189 -23.75 18.12 -2.49
C GLY A 189 -23.67 16.89 -3.41
N ARG A 190 -22.70 16.00 -3.19
CA ARG A 190 -22.53 14.73 -3.93
C ARG A 190 -23.22 13.61 -3.12
N PRO A 191 -23.75 12.56 -3.76
CA PRO A 191 -24.18 11.38 -3.02
C PRO A 191 -22.99 10.76 -2.28
N ARG A 192 -22.96 10.85 -0.94
CA ARG A 192 -21.97 10.19 -0.07
C ARG A 192 -21.79 8.70 -0.42
N SER A 193 -22.86 8.08 -0.89
CA SER A 193 -22.86 6.78 -1.56
C SER A 193 -23.18 6.94 -3.05
N ALA A 194 -22.14 7.09 -3.89
CA ALA A 194 -22.18 6.35 -5.15
C ALA A 194 -22.32 4.85 -4.79
N PRO A 195 -23.11 4.04 -5.53
CA PRO A 195 -23.22 2.62 -5.24
C PRO A 195 -21.81 2.03 -5.18
N ALA A 196 -21.52 1.26 -4.13
CA ALA A 196 -20.23 0.62 -3.99
C ALA A 196 -20.02 -0.27 -5.22
N VAL A 197 -19.05 0.10 -6.06
CA VAL A 197 -18.65 -0.74 -7.20
C VAL A 197 -18.04 -1.98 -6.58
N ASP A 198 -18.76 -3.10 -6.70
CA ASP A 198 -18.47 -4.32 -5.98
C ASP A 198 -17.26 -5.03 -6.62
N LEU A 199 -16.07 -4.65 -6.15
CA LEU A 199 -14.84 -5.35 -6.47
C LEU A 199 -14.93 -6.80 -5.96
N PRO A 200 -14.51 -7.81 -6.74
CA PRO A 200 -14.57 -9.19 -6.27
C PRO A 200 -13.58 -9.41 -5.12
N LEU A 201 -13.97 -10.25 -4.15
CA LEU A 201 -13.11 -10.74 -3.07
C LEU A 201 -11.92 -11.52 -3.70
N VAL A 202 -10.71 -11.11 -3.35
CA VAL A 202 -9.51 -11.91 -3.65
C VAL A 202 -9.43 -13.03 -2.63
N ARG A 203 -9.46 -14.29 -3.08
CA ARG A 203 -9.36 -15.43 -2.17
C ARG A 203 -7.90 -15.67 -1.77
N PRO A 204 -7.59 -15.81 -0.46
CA PRO A 204 -6.26 -16.21 -0.03
C PRO A 204 -5.84 -17.52 -0.72
N GLY A 205 -4.76 -17.45 -1.52
CA GLY A 205 -4.23 -18.59 -2.27
C GLY A 205 -4.59 -18.67 -3.75
N GLU A 206 -5.42 -17.77 -4.30
CA GLU A 206 -5.60 -17.70 -5.76
C GLU A 206 -4.33 -17.16 -6.45
N PRO A 207 -3.85 -17.79 -7.54
CA PRO A 207 -2.58 -17.44 -8.16
C PRO A 207 -2.62 -16.07 -8.87
N ARG A 208 -1.50 -15.34 -8.79
CA ARG A 208 -1.26 -14.07 -9.51
C ARG A 208 -1.23 -14.29 -11.03
N GLN A 209 -2.40 -14.19 -11.64
CA GLN A 209 -2.67 -14.41 -13.07
C GLN A 209 -2.34 -15.84 -13.57
N PRO A 210 -3.07 -16.34 -14.59
CA PRO A 210 -2.64 -17.52 -15.31
C PRO A 210 -1.39 -17.17 -16.14
N VAL A 211 -0.22 -17.65 -15.69
CA VAL A 211 0.91 -17.86 -16.60
C VAL A 211 0.40 -18.74 -17.75
N PRO A 212 0.64 -18.39 -19.03
CA PRO A 212 0.11 -19.18 -20.15
C PRO A 212 0.51 -20.66 -20.02
N LEU A 213 -0.50 -21.52 -19.86
CA LEU A 213 -0.35 -22.98 -19.78
C LEU A 213 0.06 -23.50 -21.16
N GLY A 214 1.35 -23.36 -21.47
CA GLY A 214 1.92 -23.69 -22.77
C GLY A 214 3.45 -23.67 -22.84
N ARG A 215 4.17 -23.14 -21.84
CA ARG A 215 5.64 -23.09 -21.88
C ARG A 215 6.37 -24.30 -21.29
N TYR A 216 5.67 -25.19 -20.56
CA TYR A 216 6.27 -26.35 -19.87
C TYR A 216 5.71 -27.71 -20.27
N LEU A 217 4.73 -27.77 -21.18
CA LEU A 217 4.37 -29.02 -21.85
C LEU A 217 5.24 -29.13 -23.11
N GLY A 218 6.30 -29.92 -23.02
CA GLY A 218 7.11 -30.28 -24.18
C GLY A 218 6.24 -30.92 -25.25
N THR A 219 6.57 -30.68 -26.52
CA THR A 219 5.86 -31.25 -27.66
C THR A 219 5.91 -32.77 -27.61
N LEU A 220 4.77 -33.40 -27.29
CA LEU A 220 4.55 -34.84 -27.46
C LEU A 220 4.42 -35.16 -28.96
N GLY A 221 5.53 -35.04 -29.68
CA GLY A 221 5.67 -35.59 -31.02
C GLY A 221 5.61 -37.13 -30.99
N PRO A 222 5.12 -37.78 -32.06
CA PRO A 222 4.98 -39.23 -32.09
C PRO A 222 6.34 -39.91 -31.91
N ARG A 223 6.34 -40.89 -31.00
CA ARG A 223 7.52 -41.62 -30.51
C ARG A 223 8.18 -42.42 -31.64
N ALA A 224 9.42 -42.09 -32.00
CA ALA A 224 10.23 -42.94 -32.87
C ALA A 224 10.50 -44.30 -32.19
N PRO A 225 10.47 -45.42 -32.94
CA PRO A 225 10.73 -46.75 -32.38
C PRO A 225 12.20 -46.89 -31.95
N ILE A 226 12.40 -47.47 -30.76
CA ILE A 226 13.73 -47.75 -30.20
C ILE A 226 14.30 -49.00 -30.91
N PRO A 227 15.55 -48.96 -31.42
CA PRO A 227 16.20 -50.17 -31.93
C PRO A 227 16.55 -51.12 -30.78
N SER A 228 16.11 -52.37 -30.90
CA SER A 228 16.48 -53.45 -29.99
C SER A 228 17.90 -53.96 -30.30
N SER A 229 18.70 -54.20 -29.26
CA SER A 229 19.96 -54.96 -29.34
C SER A 229 20.27 -55.61 -27.98
N PRO A 230 21.04 -56.71 -27.95
CA PRO A 230 20.68 -57.86 -27.11
C PRO A 230 21.50 -58.03 -25.82
N LEU A 231 21.05 -59.00 -25.01
CA LEU A 231 21.69 -59.42 -23.76
C LEU A 231 23.09 -60.06 -23.96
N HIS A 232 24.02 -59.70 -23.07
CA HIS A 232 24.97 -60.58 -22.38
C HIS A 232 25.23 -59.91 -21.01
N ASP A 233 24.95 -60.47 -19.83
CA ASP A 233 25.26 -61.76 -19.19
C ASP A 233 26.52 -61.70 -18.28
N ARG A 234 26.28 -61.81 -16.95
CA ARG A 234 27.22 -62.13 -15.83
C ARG A 234 28.40 -61.14 -15.55
N ALA A 235 28.96 -61.04 -14.33
CA ALA A 235 28.81 -61.81 -13.09
C ALA A 235 28.95 -60.96 -11.79
N GLU A 236 28.90 -61.64 -10.64
CA GLU A 236 28.92 -61.19 -9.23
C GLU A 236 30.25 -60.56 -8.73
N VAL A 237 30.22 -59.87 -7.57
CA VAL A 237 30.91 -60.26 -6.30
C VAL A 237 30.69 -59.20 -5.18
N SER A 238 30.75 -59.65 -3.91
CA SER A 238 30.24 -59.05 -2.65
C SER A 238 31.12 -58.00 -1.90
N PRO A 239 30.58 -57.29 -0.87
CA PRO A 239 31.27 -56.26 -0.04
C PRO A 239 31.91 -56.86 1.25
N PRO A 240 32.56 -56.09 2.20
CA PRO A 240 31.81 -55.42 3.31
C PRO A 240 32.52 -54.22 4.05
N GLY A 241 31.85 -53.65 5.08
CA GLY A 241 32.43 -52.87 6.20
C GLY A 241 32.32 -51.33 6.12
N GLY A 242 32.14 -50.55 7.20
CA GLY A 242 31.88 -50.87 8.62
C GLY A 242 31.82 -49.61 9.54
N LEU A 243 30.69 -49.45 10.25
CA LEU A 243 30.50 -49.11 11.69
C LEU A 243 31.22 -47.95 12.45
N THR A 244 30.38 -47.15 13.13
CA THR A 244 30.43 -46.63 14.55
C THR A 244 31.21 -45.37 15.03
N GLY A 245 30.56 -44.70 16.02
CA GLY A 245 31.08 -43.68 16.96
C GLY A 245 30.53 -42.26 16.69
N MET A 246 29.69 -41.58 17.48
CA MET A 246 29.20 -41.63 18.88
C MET A 246 30.14 -41.11 20.01
N GLY A 247 29.67 -40.08 20.74
CA GLY A 247 30.26 -39.45 21.94
C GLY A 247 30.06 -37.92 21.92
N GLN A 248 29.12 -37.26 22.61
CA GLN A 248 28.78 -37.07 24.05
C GLN A 248 29.62 -36.04 24.87
N LYS A 249 28.93 -34.97 25.31
CA LYS A 249 28.96 -34.21 26.61
C LYS A 249 30.25 -33.61 27.23
N ARG A 250 30.32 -32.25 27.29
CA ARG A 250 30.53 -31.34 28.47
C ARG A 250 30.20 -29.88 28.04
N VAL A 251 29.58 -28.94 28.77
CA VAL A 251 28.99 -28.79 30.14
C VAL A 251 29.95 -28.37 31.29
N GLU A 252 29.49 -27.40 32.13
CA GLU A 252 30.17 -26.62 33.23
C GLU A 252 31.41 -25.78 32.84
N GLY A 253 31.66 -24.57 33.35
CA GLY A 253 30.93 -23.69 34.28
C GLY A 253 31.84 -22.55 34.80
N GLY A 254 31.31 -21.55 35.52
CA GLY A 254 32.10 -20.74 36.46
C GLY A 254 32.33 -19.24 36.17
N ASP A 255 31.84 -18.45 37.13
CA ASP A 255 32.39 -17.23 37.75
C ASP A 255 32.36 -15.81 37.14
N THR A 256 31.89 -14.93 38.04
CA THR A 256 31.87 -13.46 38.08
C THR A 256 33.26 -12.86 38.37
N PRO A 257 33.39 -11.53 38.19
CA PRO A 257 33.42 -10.66 39.38
C PRO A 257 32.39 -9.53 39.36
#